data_AF-A0A959DZK1-F1
#
_entry.id   AF-A0A959DZK1-F1
#
_cell.length_a   1.000
_cell.length_b   1.000
_cell.length_c   1.000
_cell.angle_alpha   90.00
_cell.angle_beta   90.00
_cell.angle_gamma   90.00
#
_symmetry.space_group_name_H-M   'P 1'
#
loop_
_entity.id
_entity.type
_entity.pdbx_description
1 polymer ?
#
loop_
_entity_poly.entity_id
_entity_poly.type
_entity_poly.pdbx_seq_one_letter_code
_entity_poly.pdbx_strand_id
1 'polypeptide(L)'
;MSKPITMPTKISDLLSQARRQSFIGRQREISLFRDMLLNRKPDKILYYLHGPGGQGKTTLIRHFQDLCREEGYQTLLLDGRELEAHPASVLSSLAAAAGHSPGDHSGDTIAAMADRVVLFIDSYEKLNPLDDWFRTEFLPQLPSTVVSVLCGRKAPSMGWSTDPGWKLLMEEVHLRNFSQEESEAYLKFRNIPGDHLQAIQDFTHGHPLALSLVSDILAHQVGEKSFNPEETPDMVGALLDVFLQEVPGPAHKAALEVAALVNITTESVLSEVLGVNSARELFEWLRQLSFIDQHKEGIYPHDIIREALIRDLKWRHPDYYYELYDKTRLYYIDKLNGPDIARQRKMLSSLVYLHRLHPMVKPFFDWQESGGHWIDAAVQEDWPALIDMAKRHEGEESAQTLAFWLKHPAAQAWVWRDADKQPAAFVLKINADQIEDREKLADPVVDQAMEYCIRQLGLRGGEHLALFRYWIVKDTYQAVSALQSSIFLGIVQYYFTPGLAISMLACANPAFWLQMFNYAGLQHLGELDFHTGNKAFGWYMHDWRKQPVADWLEMLGKRGAGGAVEGNLRPAALQVLVLSESAFETAVNEAMKNYRQRDLLAENPLVRSNLV
;
A
#
# COMPACT_ATOMS: atom_id res chain seq x y z
N MET A 1 -12.64 -9.96 -49.94
CA MET A 1 -12.55 -8.52 -50.25
C MET A 1 -11.55 -7.91 -49.30
N SER A 2 -10.41 -7.47 -49.80
CA SER A 2 -9.34 -6.84 -49.03
C SER A 2 -9.87 -5.53 -48.44
N LYS A 3 -9.84 -5.35 -47.10
CA LYS A 3 -10.11 -4.04 -46.48
C LYS A 3 -9.15 -3.02 -47.11
N PRO A 4 -9.62 -1.81 -47.49
CA PRO A 4 -8.75 -0.79 -48.06
C PRO A 4 -7.66 -0.42 -47.05
N ILE A 5 -6.41 -0.36 -47.51
CA ILE A 5 -5.27 0.09 -46.72
C ILE A 5 -5.46 1.60 -46.48
N THR A 6 -6.08 1.95 -45.35
CA THR A 6 -6.12 3.34 -44.89
C THR A 6 -4.71 3.75 -44.51
N MET A 7 -4.13 4.64 -45.32
CA MET A 7 -2.85 5.28 -45.02
C MET A 7 -2.95 5.98 -43.66
N PRO A 8 -2.01 5.76 -42.72
CA PRO A 8 -2.03 6.43 -41.42
C PRO A 8 -1.98 7.95 -41.63
N THR A 9 -2.94 8.67 -41.04
CA THR A 9 -3.11 10.13 -41.25
C THR A 9 -2.59 10.95 -40.08
N LYS A 10 -2.34 10.33 -38.92
CA LYS A 10 -1.80 10.95 -37.71
C LYS A 10 -0.52 10.26 -37.26
N ILE A 11 0.36 11.01 -36.57
CA ILE A 11 1.56 10.44 -35.92
C ILE A 11 1.17 9.35 -34.91
N SER A 12 0.02 9.48 -34.24
CA SER A 12 -0.52 8.43 -33.37
C SER A 12 -0.72 7.11 -34.10
N ASP A 13 -1.16 7.13 -35.35
CA ASP A 13 -1.44 5.94 -36.15
C ASP A 13 -0.12 5.26 -36.57
N LEU A 14 0.89 6.08 -36.93
CA LEU A 14 2.25 5.62 -37.22
C LEU A 14 2.91 5.02 -35.98
N LEU A 15 2.76 5.64 -34.80
CA LEU A 15 3.29 5.12 -33.54
C LEU A 15 2.61 3.82 -33.12
N SER A 16 1.28 3.72 -33.25
CA SER A 16 0.57 2.46 -33.02
C SER A 16 0.96 1.38 -34.04
N GLN A 17 1.23 1.74 -35.29
CA GLN A 17 1.75 0.79 -36.29
C GLN A 17 3.15 0.28 -35.94
N ALA A 18 4.06 1.18 -35.53
CA ALA A 18 5.39 0.81 -35.08
C ALA A 18 5.36 -0.06 -33.82
N ARG A 19 4.52 0.28 -32.82
CA ARG A 19 4.32 -0.52 -31.60
C ARG A 19 3.83 -1.95 -31.93
N ARG A 20 2.90 -2.09 -32.87
CA ARG A 20 2.42 -3.39 -33.35
C ARG A 20 3.53 -4.21 -34.00
N GLN A 21 4.29 -3.60 -34.91
CA GLN A 21 5.42 -4.25 -35.56
C GLN A 21 6.53 -4.64 -34.57
N SER A 22 6.58 -3.98 -33.42
CA SER A 22 7.51 -4.29 -32.34
C SER A 22 7.04 -5.31 -31.31
N PHE A 23 5.78 -5.73 -31.38
CA PHE A 23 5.24 -6.74 -30.45
C PHE A 23 5.60 -8.15 -30.95
N ILE A 24 6.30 -8.93 -30.12
CA ILE A 24 6.80 -10.26 -30.48
C ILE A 24 6.27 -11.33 -29.51
N GLY A 25 5.93 -12.49 -30.07
CA GLY A 25 5.42 -13.65 -29.33
C GLY A 25 3.93 -13.55 -28.98
N ARG A 26 3.46 -14.43 -28.11
CA ARG A 26 2.07 -14.53 -27.63
C ARG A 26 1.04 -14.85 -28.72
N GLN A 27 1.44 -15.54 -29.78
CA GLN A 27 0.56 -15.79 -30.92
C GLN A 27 -0.66 -16.64 -30.53
N ARG A 28 -0.50 -17.53 -29.53
CA ARG A 28 -1.61 -18.31 -28.99
C ARG A 28 -2.62 -17.41 -28.29
N GLU A 29 -2.16 -16.56 -27.37
CA GLU A 29 -3.01 -15.67 -26.59
C GLU A 29 -3.68 -14.60 -27.47
N ILE A 30 -2.98 -14.11 -28.50
CA ILE A 30 -3.53 -13.20 -29.51
C ILE A 30 -4.61 -13.88 -30.33
N SER A 31 -4.39 -15.12 -30.78
CA SER A 31 -5.39 -15.85 -31.57
C SER A 31 -6.67 -16.10 -30.77
N LEU A 32 -6.53 -16.55 -29.52
CA LEU A 32 -7.67 -16.75 -28.61
C LEU A 32 -8.46 -15.46 -28.37
N PHE A 33 -7.77 -14.35 -28.10
CA PHE A 33 -8.44 -13.04 -27.94
C PHE A 33 -9.13 -12.59 -29.23
N ARG A 34 -8.49 -12.76 -30.39
CA ARG A 34 -9.07 -12.39 -31.69
C ARG A 34 -10.30 -13.23 -32.03
N ASP A 35 -10.27 -14.53 -31.76
CA ASP A 35 -11.42 -15.43 -31.98
C ASP A 35 -12.62 -14.99 -31.13
N MET A 36 -12.37 -14.66 -29.86
CA MET A 36 -13.38 -14.11 -28.95
C MET A 36 -13.93 -12.76 -29.44
N LEU A 37 -13.06 -11.86 -29.89
CA LEU A 37 -13.40 -10.52 -30.36
C LEU A 37 -14.25 -10.54 -31.65
N LEU A 38 -13.94 -11.43 -32.59
CA LEU A 38 -14.61 -11.50 -33.89
C LEU A 38 -15.92 -12.31 -33.84
N ASN A 39 -16.08 -13.22 -32.88
CA ASN A 39 -17.28 -14.04 -32.77
C ASN A 39 -18.48 -13.25 -32.24
N ARG A 40 -19.49 -12.98 -33.07
CA ARG A 40 -20.71 -12.20 -32.72
C ARG A 40 -21.69 -12.93 -31.78
N LYS A 41 -21.53 -14.24 -31.57
CA LYS A 41 -22.22 -15.02 -30.53
C LYS A 41 -21.16 -15.73 -29.70
N PRO A 42 -20.42 -14.98 -28.87
CA PRO A 42 -19.28 -15.55 -28.19
C PRO A 42 -19.74 -16.54 -27.11
N ASP A 43 -19.21 -17.75 -27.13
CA ASP A 43 -19.36 -18.72 -26.02
C ASP A 43 -18.56 -18.27 -24.78
N LYS A 44 -17.67 -17.28 -24.95
CA LYS A 44 -16.79 -16.68 -23.95
C LYS A 44 -16.86 -15.15 -23.99
N ILE A 45 -17.21 -14.49 -22.90
CA ILE A 45 -17.29 -13.02 -22.81
C ILE A 45 -16.23 -12.42 -21.88
N LEU A 46 -15.54 -13.27 -21.11
CA LEU A 46 -14.51 -12.87 -20.17
C LEU A 46 -13.19 -13.57 -20.48
N TYR A 47 -12.13 -12.79 -20.66
CA TYR A 47 -10.76 -13.27 -20.85
C TYR A 47 -9.96 -12.96 -19.60
N TYR A 48 -9.64 -13.98 -18.80
CA TYR A 48 -8.91 -13.82 -17.55
C TYR A 48 -7.44 -14.16 -17.75
N LEU A 49 -6.62 -13.13 -17.91
CA LEU A 49 -5.18 -13.22 -18.14
C LEU A 49 -4.43 -13.15 -16.81
N HIS A 50 -3.65 -14.18 -16.47
CA HIS A 50 -2.86 -14.16 -15.25
C HIS A 50 -1.44 -14.67 -15.40
N GLY A 51 -0.57 -14.27 -14.49
CA GLY A 51 0.79 -14.80 -14.40
C GLY A 51 1.70 -13.90 -13.56
N PRO A 52 2.88 -14.38 -13.15
CA PRO A 52 3.82 -13.62 -12.33
C PRO A 52 4.15 -12.22 -12.87
N GLY A 53 4.68 -11.35 -12.02
CA GLY A 53 5.17 -10.04 -12.46
C GLY A 53 6.25 -10.18 -13.55
N GLY A 54 6.36 -9.22 -14.47
CA GLY A 54 7.36 -9.26 -15.54
C GLY A 54 7.02 -10.14 -16.76
N GLN A 55 5.86 -10.81 -16.81
CA GLN A 55 5.47 -11.66 -17.94
C GLN A 55 4.94 -10.92 -19.19
N GLY A 56 4.90 -9.58 -19.17
CA GLY A 56 4.42 -8.76 -20.30
C GLY A 56 2.90 -8.56 -20.37
N LYS A 57 2.18 -8.75 -19.25
CA LYS A 57 0.71 -8.56 -19.12
C LYS A 57 0.21 -7.21 -19.66
N THR A 58 0.72 -6.11 -19.11
CA THR A 58 0.37 -4.74 -19.53
C THR A 58 0.71 -4.48 -21.00
N THR A 59 1.85 -5.00 -21.47
CA THR A 59 2.24 -4.91 -22.89
C THR A 59 1.25 -5.64 -23.80
N LEU A 60 0.78 -6.82 -23.39
CA LEU A 60 -0.21 -7.61 -24.13
C LEU A 60 -1.59 -6.92 -24.15
N ILE A 61 -2.01 -6.29 -23.06
CA ILE A 61 -3.24 -5.45 -23.03
C ILE A 61 -3.14 -4.31 -24.05
N ARG A 62 -2.02 -3.57 -24.06
CA ARG A 62 -1.82 -2.47 -25.01
C ARG A 62 -1.90 -2.97 -26.46
N HIS A 63 -1.34 -4.16 -26.73
CA HIS A 63 -1.44 -4.81 -28.03
C HIS A 63 -2.89 -5.20 -28.38
N PHE A 64 -3.65 -5.78 -27.43
CA PHE A 64 -5.06 -6.07 -27.63
C PHE A 64 -5.90 -4.83 -27.91
N GLN A 65 -5.60 -3.69 -27.26
CA GLN A 65 -6.27 -2.43 -27.56
C GLN A 65 -6.01 -1.96 -28.99
N ASP A 66 -4.77 -2.08 -29.47
CA ASP A 66 -4.43 -1.74 -30.85
C ASP A 66 -5.18 -2.64 -31.85
N LEU A 67 -5.28 -3.96 -31.58
CA LEU A 67 -6.07 -4.90 -32.38
C LEU A 67 -7.57 -4.55 -32.42
N CYS A 68 -8.14 -4.14 -31.30
CA CYS A 68 -9.55 -3.72 -31.25
C CYS A 68 -9.80 -2.50 -32.13
N ARG A 69 -8.90 -1.50 -32.10
CA ARG A 69 -9.01 -0.28 -32.92
C ARG A 69 -8.95 -0.59 -34.42
N GLU A 70 -8.14 -1.56 -34.85
CA GLU A 70 -8.09 -2.00 -36.27
C GLU A 70 -9.41 -2.61 -36.75
N GLU A 71 -10.06 -3.36 -35.88
CA GLU A 71 -11.36 -3.96 -36.18
C GLU A 71 -12.52 -2.99 -35.99
N GLY A 72 -12.23 -1.75 -35.57
CA GLY A 72 -13.21 -0.69 -35.39
C GLY A 72 -13.98 -0.78 -34.06
N TYR A 73 -13.49 -1.56 -33.10
CA TYR A 73 -14.11 -1.68 -31.78
C TYR A 73 -13.59 -0.62 -30.82
N GLN A 74 -14.51 -0.07 -30.03
CA GLN A 74 -14.15 0.85 -28.96
C GLN A 74 -13.55 0.09 -27.78
N THR A 75 -12.51 0.67 -27.16
CA THR A 75 -11.82 0.08 -26.02
C THR A 75 -11.90 0.99 -24.81
N LEU A 76 -12.19 0.43 -23.64
CA LEU A 76 -12.09 1.10 -22.35
C LEU A 76 -10.98 0.42 -21.54
N LEU A 77 -10.14 1.19 -20.85
CA LEU A 77 -9.07 0.65 -20.00
C LEU A 77 -9.19 1.20 -18.59
N LEU A 78 -9.15 0.29 -17.64
CA LEU A 78 -9.10 0.53 -16.22
C LEU A 78 -7.79 -0.06 -15.68
N ASP A 79 -6.87 0.76 -15.20
CA ASP A 79 -5.66 0.27 -14.52
C ASP A 79 -5.91 0.25 -13.01
N GLY A 80 -5.92 -0.93 -12.40
CA GLY A 80 -6.09 -1.11 -10.96
C GLY A 80 -5.06 -0.39 -10.10
N ARG A 81 -3.96 0.12 -10.67
CA ARG A 81 -2.98 0.97 -9.95
C ARG A 81 -3.38 2.43 -9.87
N GLU A 82 -4.21 2.90 -10.80
CA GLU A 82 -4.71 4.28 -10.82
C GLU A 82 -6.07 4.42 -10.16
N LEU A 83 -6.72 3.26 -10.00
CA LEU A 83 -8.04 3.13 -9.44
C LEU A 83 -7.97 2.84 -7.96
N GLU A 84 -8.96 3.42 -7.32
CA GLU A 84 -9.33 3.00 -6.01
C GLU A 84 -10.07 1.65 -6.12
N ALA A 85 -9.74 0.63 -5.30
CA ALA A 85 -10.40 -0.68 -5.21
C ALA A 85 -11.86 -0.59 -4.70
N HIS A 86 -12.69 0.08 -5.49
CA HIS A 86 -14.05 0.47 -5.21
C HIS A 86 -15.00 0.37 -6.40
N PRO A 87 -16.27 -0.03 -6.22
CA PRO A 87 -17.23 0.01 -7.30
C PRO A 87 -17.33 1.41 -7.93
N ALA A 88 -17.49 2.49 -7.15
CA ALA A 88 -17.68 3.85 -7.66
C ALA A 88 -16.43 4.41 -8.35
N SER A 89 -15.23 4.02 -7.92
CA SER A 89 -14.00 4.42 -8.64
C SER A 89 -13.92 3.72 -9.99
N VAL A 90 -14.26 2.43 -10.03
CA VAL A 90 -14.37 1.66 -11.28
C VAL A 90 -15.43 2.29 -12.19
N LEU A 91 -16.63 2.59 -11.67
CA LEU A 91 -17.73 3.16 -12.45
C LEU A 91 -17.42 4.59 -12.95
N SER A 92 -16.88 5.45 -12.09
CA SER A 92 -16.55 6.83 -12.46
C SER A 92 -15.40 6.89 -13.47
N SER A 93 -14.38 6.06 -13.30
CA SER A 93 -13.30 5.94 -14.28
C SER A 93 -13.79 5.35 -15.60
N LEU A 94 -14.72 4.40 -15.55
CA LEU A 94 -15.36 3.85 -16.73
C LEU A 94 -16.18 4.90 -17.48
N ALA A 95 -16.95 5.72 -16.77
CA ALA A 95 -17.70 6.83 -17.35
C ALA A 95 -16.77 7.89 -17.96
N ALA A 96 -15.68 8.24 -17.27
CA ALA A 96 -14.65 9.15 -17.76
C ALA A 96 -13.96 8.59 -19.02
N ALA A 97 -13.61 7.30 -19.02
CA ALA A 97 -13.03 6.61 -20.18
C ALA A 97 -14.01 6.54 -21.37
N ALA A 98 -15.32 6.51 -21.09
CA ALA A 98 -16.38 6.59 -22.08
C ALA A 98 -16.72 8.04 -22.52
N GLY A 99 -16.04 9.06 -21.98
CA GLY A 99 -16.19 10.47 -22.37
C GLY A 99 -17.39 11.22 -21.75
N HIS A 100 -17.98 10.71 -20.66
CA HIS A 100 -19.14 11.31 -19.98
C HIS A 100 -18.74 12.12 -18.74
N SER A 101 -19.64 13.01 -18.28
CA SER A 101 -19.43 13.81 -17.06
C SER A 101 -19.67 12.99 -15.78
N PRO A 102 -19.08 13.37 -14.62
CA PRO A 102 -19.24 12.62 -13.37
C PRO A 102 -20.70 12.65 -12.89
N GLY A 103 -21.38 11.49 -12.84
CA GLY A 103 -22.75 11.37 -12.33
C GLY A 103 -23.64 10.33 -13.01
N ASP A 104 -23.26 9.82 -14.19
CA ASP A 104 -24.03 8.81 -14.91
C ASP A 104 -23.74 7.38 -14.41
N HIS A 105 -24.79 6.55 -14.33
CA HIS A 105 -24.69 5.13 -13.98
C HIS A 105 -24.04 4.33 -15.12
N SER A 106 -22.92 3.68 -14.85
CA SER A 106 -22.01 3.04 -15.81
C SER A 106 -22.62 1.93 -16.68
N GLY A 107 -23.64 1.22 -16.18
CA GLY A 107 -24.34 0.18 -16.93
C GLY A 107 -25.11 0.77 -18.11
N ASP A 108 -25.79 1.89 -17.89
CA ASP A 108 -26.47 2.65 -18.94
C ASP A 108 -25.47 3.38 -19.86
N THR A 109 -24.31 3.81 -19.34
CA THR A 109 -23.26 4.46 -20.13
C THR A 109 -22.65 3.52 -21.18
N ILE A 110 -22.38 2.26 -20.84
CA ILE A 110 -21.90 1.26 -21.80
C ILE A 110 -23.06 0.70 -22.65
N ALA A 111 -24.24 0.51 -22.06
CA ALA A 111 -25.41 0.06 -22.81
C ALA A 111 -25.89 1.06 -23.88
N ALA A 112 -25.62 2.36 -23.69
CA ALA A 112 -25.86 3.38 -24.71
C ALA A 112 -24.93 3.29 -25.92
N MET A 113 -23.84 2.51 -25.83
CA MET A 113 -22.91 2.28 -26.92
C MET A 113 -23.49 1.23 -27.87
N ALA A 114 -23.86 1.66 -29.08
CA ALA A 114 -24.54 0.81 -30.07
C ALA A 114 -23.65 -0.34 -30.63
N ASP A 115 -22.33 -0.19 -30.51
CA ASP A 115 -21.33 -1.12 -31.05
C ASP A 115 -20.66 -1.97 -29.97
N ARG A 116 -20.00 -3.06 -30.38
CA ARG A 116 -19.27 -3.97 -29.48
C ARG A 116 -18.10 -3.23 -28.80
N VAL A 117 -18.03 -3.31 -27.47
CA VAL A 117 -17.02 -2.63 -26.64
C VAL A 117 -16.10 -3.66 -25.98
N VAL A 118 -14.81 -3.35 -25.89
CA VAL A 118 -13.85 -4.18 -25.13
C VAL A 118 -13.38 -3.44 -23.88
N LEU A 119 -13.66 -4.02 -22.72
CA LEU A 119 -13.27 -3.50 -21.42
C LEU A 119 -12.01 -4.21 -20.93
N PHE A 120 -10.92 -3.48 -20.78
CA PHE A 120 -9.67 -3.98 -20.21
C PHE A 120 -9.55 -3.53 -18.75
N ILE A 121 -9.21 -4.46 -17.87
CA ILE A 121 -8.89 -4.20 -16.47
C ILE A 121 -7.50 -4.75 -16.19
N ASP A 122 -6.49 -3.88 -16.15
CA ASP A 122 -5.10 -4.25 -15.85
C ASP A 122 -4.81 -4.14 -14.34
N SER A 123 -3.75 -4.80 -13.89
CA SER A 123 -3.34 -4.85 -12.49
C SER A 123 -4.48 -5.28 -11.54
N TYR A 124 -5.33 -6.20 -11.99
CA TYR A 124 -6.54 -6.66 -11.29
C TYR A 124 -6.25 -7.17 -9.88
N GLU A 125 -5.03 -7.62 -9.58
CA GLU A 125 -4.65 -7.96 -8.21
C GLU A 125 -4.79 -6.79 -7.21
N LYS A 126 -4.76 -5.54 -7.68
CA LYS A 126 -5.00 -4.34 -6.87
C LYS A 126 -6.48 -4.13 -6.57
N LEU A 127 -7.37 -4.73 -7.37
CA LEU A 127 -8.81 -4.70 -7.22
C LEU A 127 -9.37 -5.99 -6.59
N ASN A 128 -8.52 -6.86 -6.03
CA ASN A 128 -8.94 -8.09 -5.35
C ASN A 128 -10.06 -7.91 -4.30
N PRO A 129 -10.12 -6.81 -3.52
CA PRO A 129 -11.25 -6.59 -2.61
C PRO A 129 -12.61 -6.57 -3.32
N LEU A 130 -12.63 -6.23 -4.61
CA LEU A 130 -13.83 -6.22 -5.45
C LEU A 130 -14.06 -7.51 -6.23
N ASP A 131 -13.26 -8.57 -6.02
CA ASP A 131 -13.32 -9.77 -6.86
C ASP A 131 -14.72 -10.40 -6.88
N ASP A 132 -15.39 -10.41 -5.72
CA ASP A 132 -16.77 -10.87 -5.63
C ASP A 132 -17.73 -9.95 -6.38
N TRP A 133 -17.66 -8.64 -6.15
CA TRP A 133 -18.50 -7.64 -6.82
C TRP A 133 -18.33 -7.66 -8.35
N PHE A 134 -17.10 -7.80 -8.86
CA PHE A 134 -16.84 -7.95 -10.29
C PHE A 134 -17.60 -9.15 -10.87
N ARG A 135 -17.59 -10.27 -10.13
CA ARG A 135 -18.17 -11.55 -10.54
C ARG A 135 -19.69 -11.60 -10.41
N THR A 136 -20.25 -11.02 -9.35
CA THR A 136 -21.67 -11.20 -8.97
C THR A 136 -22.55 -10.02 -9.39
N GLU A 137 -21.98 -8.83 -9.56
CA GLU A 137 -22.74 -7.60 -9.79
C GLU A 137 -22.31 -6.85 -11.04
N PHE A 138 -21.03 -6.47 -11.15
CA PHE A 138 -20.57 -5.60 -12.23
C PHE A 138 -20.60 -6.28 -13.61
N LEU A 139 -19.84 -7.36 -13.80
CA LEU A 139 -19.78 -8.02 -15.11
C LEU A 139 -21.13 -8.61 -15.54
N PRO A 140 -21.96 -9.20 -14.66
CA PRO A 140 -23.29 -9.69 -15.05
C PRO A 140 -24.26 -8.61 -15.55
N GLN A 141 -24.08 -7.36 -15.13
CA GLN A 141 -24.92 -6.23 -15.58
C GLN A 141 -24.46 -5.63 -16.92
N LEU A 142 -23.28 -6.00 -17.42
CA LEU A 142 -22.79 -5.51 -18.70
C LEU A 142 -23.60 -6.11 -19.85
N PRO A 143 -23.88 -5.34 -20.92
CA PRO A 143 -24.48 -5.87 -22.13
C PRO A 143 -23.66 -7.03 -22.71
N SER A 144 -24.33 -7.99 -23.37
CA SER A 144 -23.64 -9.10 -24.05
C SER A 144 -22.75 -8.66 -25.23
N THR A 145 -22.82 -7.38 -25.61
CA THR A 145 -21.93 -6.73 -26.58
C THR A 145 -20.59 -6.33 -25.97
N VAL A 146 -20.40 -6.44 -24.64
CA VAL A 146 -19.15 -6.15 -23.96
C VAL A 146 -18.31 -7.41 -23.85
N VAL A 147 -17.04 -7.30 -24.23
CA VAL A 147 -16.01 -8.32 -23.98
C VAL A 147 -15.05 -7.79 -22.93
N SER A 148 -14.90 -8.51 -21.83
CA SER A 148 -14.06 -8.09 -20.71
C SER A 148 -12.74 -8.85 -20.69
N VAL A 149 -11.65 -8.14 -20.42
CA VAL A 149 -10.30 -8.70 -20.24
C VAL A 149 -9.82 -8.31 -18.85
N LEU A 150 -9.77 -9.27 -17.93
CA LEU A 150 -9.18 -9.07 -16.60
C LEU A 150 -7.74 -9.54 -16.63
N CYS A 151 -6.82 -8.73 -16.09
CA CYS A 151 -5.42 -9.06 -16.09
C CYS A 151 -4.78 -8.88 -14.73
N GLY A 152 -4.26 -9.96 -14.15
CA GLY A 152 -3.69 -9.94 -12.80
C GLY A 152 -2.51 -10.88 -12.57
N ARG A 153 -1.95 -10.87 -11.36
CA ARG A 153 -0.82 -11.76 -11.00
C ARG A 153 -1.20 -13.20 -10.65
N LYS A 154 -2.41 -13.38 -10.12
CA LYS A 154 -2.88 -14.65 -9.57
C LYS A 154 -3.95 -15.26 -10.46
N ALA A 155 -4.05 -16.58 -10.43
CA ALA A 155 -5.17 -17.30 -11.02
C ALA A 155 -6.51 -16.80 -10.45
N PRO A 156 -7.63 -16.97 -11.19
CA PRO A 156 -8.95 -16.62 -10.70
C PRO A 156 -9.23 -17.25 -9.33
N SER A 157 -9.92 -16.53 -8.46
CA SER A 157 -10.35 -17.07 -7.18
C SER A 157 -11.27 -18.29 -7.35
N MET A 158 -11.42 -19.10 -6.29
CA MET A 158 -12.34 -20.24 -6.29
C MET A 158 -13.78 -19.85 -6.63
N GLY A 159 -14.15 -18.59 -6.41
CA GLY A 159 -15.45 -18.08 -6.81
C GLY A 159 -15.68 -18.19 -8.32
N TRP A 160 -14.69 -17.85 -9.14
CA TRP A 160 -14.83 -17.91 -10.60
C TRP A 160 -14.93 -19.36 -11.11
N SER A 161 -14.20 -20.29 -10.51
CA SER A 161 -14.11 -21.68 -10.99
C SER A 161 -15.27 -22.57 -10.54
N THR A 162 -15.92 -22.23 -9.41
CA THR A 162 -17.06 -22.98 -8.86
C THR A 162 -18.41 -22.53 -9.40
N ASP A 163 -18.50 -21.32 -9.97
CA ASP A 163 -19.69 -20.84 -10.65
C ASP A 163 -19.82 -21.48 -12.05
N PRO A 164 -20.90 -22.25 -12.34
CA PRO A 164 -21.06 -22.92 -13.63
C PRO A 164 -21.20 -21.96 -14.82
N GLY A 165 -21.77 -20.77 -14.60
CA GLY A 165 -21.93 -19.73 -15.62
C GLY A 165 -20.58 -19.13 -15.99
N TRP A 166 -19.82 -18.66 -15.00
CA TRP A 166 -18.48 -18.12 -15.27
C TRP A 166 -17.53 -19.15 -15.84
N LYS A 167 -17.57 -20.39 -15.37
CA LYS A 167 -16.77 -21.48 -15.95
C LYS A 167 -17.05 -21.68 -17.46
N LEU A 168 -18.30 -21.51 -17.88
CA LEU A 168 -18.66 -21.58 -19.29
C LEU A 168 -18.23 -20.32 -20.05
N LEU A 169 -18.43 -19.13 -19.49
CA LEU A 169 -18.25 -17.83 -20.16
C LEU A 169 -16.84 -17.22 -20.05
N MET A 170 -15.97 -17.78 -19.20
CA MET A 170 -14.60 -17.31 -18.97
C MET A 170 -13.58 -18.18 -19.70
N GLU A 171 -12.65 -17.55 -20.39
CA GLU A 171 -11.42 -18.17 -20.90
C GLU A 171 -10.26 -17.78 -19.98
N GLU A 172 -9.71 -18.75 -19.27
CA GLU A 172 -8.57 -18.54 -18.36
C GLU A 172 -7.25 -18.75 -19.11
N VAL A 173 -6.37 -17.74 -19.07
CA VAL A 173 -5.09 -17.76 -19.76
C VAL A 173 -3.95 -17.47 -18.80
N HIS A 174 -3.15 -18.51 -18.53
CA HIS A 174 -1.93 -18.39 -17.76
C HIS A 174 -0.74 -18.02 -18.67
N LEU A 175 -0.23 -16.79 -18.50
CA LEU A 175 0.99 -16.32 -19.16
C LEU A 175 2.23 -16.98 -18.56
N ARG A 176 2.76 -17.91 -19.35
CA ARG A 176 4.05 -18.55 -19.10
C ARG A 176 5.19 -17.70 -19.62
N ASN A 177 6.41 -18.10 -19.31
CA ASN A 177 7.60 -17.60 -20.00
C ASN A 177 7.45 -17.84 -21.51
N PHE A 178 8.13 -17.03 -22.31
CA PHE A 178 8.23 -17.25 -23.74
C PHE A 178 8.81 -18.63 -24.06
N SER A 179 8.31 -19.22 -25.14
CA SER A 179 8.96 -20.41 -25.70
C SER A 179 10.35 -20.06 -26.25
N GLN A 180 11.10 -21.10 -26.64
CA GLN A 180 12.39 -20.91 -27.28
C GLN A 180 12.25 -20.09 -28.57
N GLU A 181 11.24 -20.41 -29.39
CA GLU A 181 10.96 -19.72 -30.64
C GLU A 181 10.53 -18.26 -30.43
N GLU A 182 9.70 -18.00 -29.41
CA GLU A 182 9.27 -16.65 -29.05
C GLU A 182 10.44 -15.80 -28.53
N SER A 183 11.32 -16.41 -27.73
CA SER A 183 12.52 -15.76 -27.19
C SER A 183 13.51 -15.44 -28.31
N GLU A 184 13.76 -16.37 -29.22
CA GLU A 184 14.58 -16.14 -30.42
C GLU A 184 14.01 -15.01 -31.28
N ALA A 185 12.70 -15.03 -31.54
CA ALA A 185 12.05 -14.00 -32.34
C ALA A 185 12.19 -12.63 -31.67
N TYR A 186 12.03 -12.56 -30.35
CA TYR A 186 12.18 -11.31 -29.58
C TYR A 186 13.61 -10.77 -29.69
N LEU A 187 14.61 -11.62 -29.46
CA LEU A 187 16.03 -11.20 -29.51
C LEU A 187 16.47 -10.80 -30.92
N LYS A 188 16.02 -11.52 -31.96
CA LYS A 188 16.26 -11.14 -33.37
C LYS A 188 15.64 -9.78 -33.68
N PHE A 189 14.42 -9.53 -33.20
CA PHE A 189 13.76 -8.23 -33.36
C PHE A 189 14.54 -7.09 -32.68
N ARG A 190 15.17 -7.36 -31.53
CA ARG A 190 16.04 -6.43 -30.82
C ARG A 190 17.43 -6.26 -31.46
N ASN A 191 17.67 -6.87 -32.63
CA ASN A 191 18.94 -6.89 -33.36
C ASN A 191 20.11 -7.48 -32.55
N ILE A 192 19.83 -8.45 -31.67
CA ILE A 192 20.87 -9.16 -30.93
C ILE A 192 21.61 -10.12 -31.88
N PRO A 193 22.96 -10.09 -31.91
CA PRO A 193 23.76 -11.00 -32.73
C PRO A 193 23.47 -12.48 -32.43
N GLY A 194 23.52 -13.31 -33.49
CA GLY A 194 23.10 -14.72 -33.45
C GLY A 194 23.86 -15.60 -32.47
N ASP A 195 25.12 -15.27 -32.21
CA ASP A 195 26.04 -15.93 -31.28
C ASP A 195 25.65 -15.75 -29.80
N HIS A 196 24.91 -14.70 -29.45
CA HIS A 196 24.44 -14.47 -28.09
C HIS A 196 23.06 -15.09 -27.80
N LEU A 197 22.29 -15.50 -28.82
CA LEU A 197 20.89 -15.90 -28.66
C LEU A 197 20.70 -17.07 -27.70
N GLN A 198 21.52 -18.12 -27.83
CA GLN A 198 21.40 -19.33 -27.01
C GLN A 198 21.75 -19.05 -25.54
N ALA A 199 22.85 -18.34 -25.29
CA ALA A 199 23.29 -17.99 -23.95
C ALA A 199 22.24 -17.13 -23.20
N ILE A 200 21.61 -16.17 -23.89
CA ILE A 200 20.57 -15.34 -23.31
C ILE A 200 19.30 -16.16 -23.00
N GLN A 201 18.93 -17.09 -23.87
CA GLN A 201 17.77 -17.96 -23.64
C GLN A 201 17.98 -18.90 -22.46
N ASP A 202 19.15 -19.53 -22.40
CA ASP A 202 19.51 -20.44 -21.32
C ASP A 202 19.54 -19.70 -19.97
N PHE A 203 19.99 -18.44 -19.97
CA PHE A 203 20.01 -17.62 -18.76
C PHE A 203 18.64 -17.11 -18.31
N THR A 204 17.86 -16.56 -19.25
CA THR A 204 16.59 -15.91 -18.93
C THR A 204 15.44 -16.91 -18.78
N HIS A 205 15.63 -18.15 -19.26
CA HIS A 205 14.60 -19.19 -19.34
C HIS A 205 13.29 -18.68 -19.95
N GLY A 206 13.38 -17.77 -20.92
CA GLY A 206 12.23 -17.16 -21.61
C GLY A 206 11.45 -16.13 -20.79
N HIS A 207 11.93 -15.68 -19.63
CA HIS A 207 11.23 -14.69 -18.82
C HIS A 207 11.21 -13.32 -19.55
N PRO A 208 10.05 -12.76 -19.94
CA PRO A 208 9.98 -11.61 -20.85
C PRO A 208 10.65 -10.34 -20.34
N LEU A 209 10.49 -10.00 -19.06
CA LEU A 209 11.19 -8.87 -18.46
C LEU A 209 12.71 -9.10 -18.44
N ALA A 210 13.16 -10.34 -18.21
CA ALA A 210 14.59 -10.66 -18.22
C ALA A 210 15.18 -10.53 -19.63
N LEU A 211 14.50 -11.09 -20.63
CA LEU A 211 14.85 -10.93 -22.04
C LEU A 211 14.94 -9.44 -22.44
N SER A 212 13.99 -8.62 -21.97
CA SER A 212 14.02 -7.17 -22.21
C SER A 212 15.24 -6.51 -21.59
N LEU A 213 15.54 -6.81 -20.31
CA LEU A 213 16.69 -6.25 -19.61
C LEU A 213 18.02 -6.61 -20.29
N VAL A 214 18.25 -7.89 -20.61
CA VAL A 214 19.49 -8.32 -21.30
C VAL A 214 19.61 -7.66 -22.67
N SER A 215 18.49 -7.54 -23.40
CA SER A 215 18.51 -6.90 -24.72
C SER A 215 18.85 -5.41 -24.63
N ASP A 216 18.35 -4.70 -23.61
CA ASP A 216 18.68 -3.29 -23.39
C ASP A 216 20.17 -3.12 -23.06
N ILE A 217 20.71 -3.97 -22.18
CA ILE A 217 22.14 -3.98 -21.81
C ILE A 217 23.02 -4.13 -23.06
N LEU A 218 22.76 -5.15 -23.88
CA LEU A 218 23.57 -5.41 -25.09
C LEU A 218 23.40 -4.33 -26.16
N ALA A 219 22.22 -3.71 -26.27
CA ALA A 219 21.99 -2.62 -27.21
C ALA A 219 22.77 -1.33 -26.85
N HIS A 220 23.10 -1.14 -25.56
CA HIS A 220 23.90 -0.02 -25.09
C HIS A 220 25.42 -0.29 -25.11
N GLN A 221 25.86 -1.50 -25.41
CA GLN A 221 27.27 -1.86 -25.54
C GLN A 221 27.81 -1.54 -26.94
N VAL A 222 28.79 -0.64 -27.00
CA VAL A 222 29.66 -0.43 -28.16
C VAL A 222 30.98 -1.18 -27.90
N GLY A 223 31.00 -2.52 -28.03
CA GLY A 223 32.23 -3.32 -27.93
C GLY A 223 32.06 -4.77 -27.45
N GLU A 224 32.93 -5.66 -27.91
CA GLU A 224 32.96 -7.12 -27.66
C GLU A 224 33.19 -7.49 -26.19
N LYS A 225 32.14 -7.64 -25.38
CA LYS A 225 32.18 -8.46 -24.17
C LYS A 225 31.07 -9.51 -24.19
N SER A 226 31.45 -10.77 -24.02
CA SER A 226 30.53 -11.90 -23.97
C SER A 226 29.78 -11.94 -22.64
N PHE A 227 28.45 -11.93 -22.69
CA PHE A 227 27.58 -12.27 -21.57
C PHE A 227 27.82 -13.74 -21.12
N ASN A 228 28.20 -13.99 -19.85
CA ASN A 228 28.42 -15.34 -19.30
C ASN A 228 27.35 -15.71 -18.23
N PRO A 229 26.37 -16.56 -18.55
CA PRO A 229 25.30 -17.01 -17.66
C PRO A 229 25.70 -17.84 -16.43
N GLU A 230 26.85 -18.52 -16.45
CA GLU A 230 27.14 -19.61 -15.49
C GLU A 230 27.60 -19.14 -14.09
N GLU A 231 27.72 -17.83 -13.86
CA GLU A 231 28.36 -17.29 -12.65
C GLU A 231 27.38 -16.89 -11.53
N THR A 232 26.04 -17.00 -11.70
CA THR A 232 25.10 -16.50 -10.69
C THR A 232 23.73 -17.24 -10.64
N PRO A 233 23.30 -17.80 -9.48
CA PRO A 233 22.02 -18.53 -9.37
C PRO A 233 20.75 -17.64 -9.21
N ASP A 234 20.88 -16.37 -8.83
CA ASP A 234 19.75 -15.42 -8.72
C ASP A 234 19.59 -14.65 -10.03
N MET A 235 18.67 -15.10 -10.90
CA MET A 235 18.46 -14.54 -12.23
C MET A 235 18.13 -13.03 -12.21
N VAL A 236 17.26 -12.56 -11.30
CA VAL A 236 16.86 -11.14 -11.27
C VAL A 236 17.97 -10.29 -10.66
N GLY A 237 18.63 -10.78 -9.61
CA GLY A 237 19.81 -10.13 -9.02
C GLY A 237 20.93 -9.98 -10.04
N ALA A 238 21.28 -11.06 -10.76
CA ALA A 238 22.33 -11.07 -11.78
C ALA A 238 22.00 -10.15 -12.97
N LEU A 239 20.75 -10.13 -13.44
CA LEU A 239 20.31 -9.19 -14.48
C LEU A 239 20.42 -7.73 -14.04
N LEU A 240 20.07 -7.47 -12.78
CA LEU A 240 20.20 -6.14 -12.21
C LEU A 240 21.67 -5.79 -12.00
N ASP A 241 22.53 -6.72 -11.63
CA ASP A 241 23.97 -6.47 -11.49
C ASP A 241 24.59 -6.09 -12.83
N VAL A 242 24.24 -6.79 -13.91
CA VAL A 242 24.69 -6.42 -15.25
C VAL A 242 24.10 -5.08 -15.71
N PHE A 243 22.81 -4.83 -15.44
CA PHE A 243 22.22 -3.52 -15.73
C PHE A 243 22.89 -2.39 -14.93
N LEU A 244 23.13 -2.60 -13.64
CA LEU A 244 23.77 -1.64 -12.73
C LEU A 244 25.20 -1.31 -13.14
N GLN A 245 25.91 -2.22 -13.84
CA GLN A 245 27.23 -1.96 -14.41
C GLN A 245 27.16 -0.97 -15.60
N GLU A 246 26.04 -0.93 -16.32
CA GLU A 246 25.84 -0.07 -17.50
C GLU A 246 25.10 1.24 -17.19
N VAL A 247 24.77 1.49 -15.92
CA VAL A 247 24.14 2.74 -15.50
C VAL A 247 25.09 3.92 -15.77
N PRO A 248 24.64 5.03 -16.40
CA PRO A 248 25.54 6.04 -16.97
C PRO A 248 26.49 6.72 -15.97
N GLY A 249 26.18 6.67 -14.68
CA GLY A 249 27.09 7.10 -13.63
C GLY A 249 26.50 6.98 -12.23
N PRO A 250 27.28 7.36 -11.19
CA PRO A 250 26.88 7.20 -9.79
C PRO A 250 25.54 7.88 -9.45
N ALA A 251 25.26 9.06 -10.03
CA ALA A 251 24.02 9.78 -9.80
C ALA A 251 22.78 9.03 -10.33
N HIS A 252 22.91 8.34 -11.47
CA HIS A 252 21.82 7.53 -12.06
C HIS A 252 21.56 6.29 -11.20
N LYS A 253 22.61 5.66 -10.67
CA LYS A 253 22.48 4.53 -9.76
C LYS A 253 21.77 4.95 -8.47
N ALA A 254 22.17 6.07 -7.89
CA ALA A 254 21.52 6.62 -6.71
C ALA A 254 20.04 6.97 -6.97
N ALA A 255 19.71 7.54 -8.14
CA ALA A 255 18.32 7.81 -8.53
C ALA A 255 17.47 6.53 -8.62
N LEU A 256 18.03 5.45 -9.15
CA LEU A 256 17.38 4.14 -9.21
C LEU A 256 17.14 3.54 -7.82
N GLU A 257 18.12 3.67 -6.92
CA GLU A 257 18.03 3.22 -5.53
C GLU A 257 16.97 4.01 -4.75
N VAL A 258 16.87 5.33 -4.96
CA VAL A 258 15.78 6.16 -4.41
C VAL A 258 14.42 5.75 -4.99
N ALA A 259 14.32 5.54 -6.31
CA ALA A 259 13.07 5.14 -6.96
C ALA A 259 12.56 3.78 -6.46
N ALA A 260 13.47 2.86 -6.11
CA ALA A 260 13.10 1.60 -5.48
C ALA A 260 12.61 1.77 -4.03
N LEU A 261 13.11 2.78 -3.32
CA LEU A 261 12.76 3.04 -1.92
C LEU A 261 11.34 3.61 -1.76
N VAL A 262 10.95 4.58 -2.60
CA VAL A 262 9.71 5.38 -2.46
C VAL A 262 8.52 4.87 -3.28
N ASN A 263 7.28 5.04 -2.81
CA ASN A 263 6.10 4.54 -3.53
C ASN A 263 5.99 5.14 -4.95
N ILE A 264 5.94 6.47 -5.03
CA ILE A 264 5.93 7.24 -6.28
C ILE A 264 7.16 8.15 -6.29
N THR A 265 7.92 8.08 -7.37
CA THR A 265 9.11 8.90 -7.60
C THR A 265 8.72 10.15 -8.35
N THR A 266 9.12 11.31 -7.82
CA THR A 266 8.98 12.61 -8.49
C THR A 266 10.34 13.29 -8.57
N GLU A 267 10.49 14.27 -9.46
CA GLU A 267 11.69 15.11 -9.52
C GLU A 267 12.01 15.73 -8.15
N SER A 268 10.99 16.14 -7.39
CA SER A 268 11.18 16.79 -6.09
C SER A 268 11.75 15.84 -5.03
N VAL A 269 11.29 14.59 -5.00
CA VAL A 269 11.83 13.56 -4.09
C VAL A 269 13.28 13.23 -4.46
N LEU A 270 13.57 13.08 -5.76
CA LEU A 270 14.93 12.80 -6.22
C LEU A 270 15.88 13.95 -5.88
N SER A 271 15.50 15.20 -6.16
CA SER A 271 16.33 16.37 -5.87
C SER A 271 16.66 16.46 -4.39
N GLU A 272 15.68 16.29 -3.51
CA GLU A 272 15.92 16.37 -2.06
C GLU A 272 16.81 15.22 -1.57
N VAL A 273 16.44 13.97 -1.86
CA VAL A 273 17.10 12.79 -1.29
C VAL A 273 18.53 12.65 -1.81
N LEU A 274 18.78 13.03 -3.07
CA LEU A 274 20.12 13.03 -3.66
C LEU A 274 20.92 14.31 -3.36
N GLY A 275 20.28 15.35 -2.82
CA GLY A 275 20.93 16.64 -2.55
C GLY A 275 21.38 17.36 -3.82
N VAL A 276 20.61 17.27 -4.91
CA VAL A 276 20.93 17.90 -6.20
C VAL A 276 19.96 19.04 -6.51
N ASN A 277 20.47 20.12 -7.10
CA ASN A 277 19.65 21.30 -7.45
C ASN A 277 18.54 20.99 -8.45
N SER A 278 18.79 20.03 -9.35
CA SER A 278 17.82 19.57 -10.35
C SER A 278 18.04 18.09 -10.64
N ALA A 279 17.03 17.27 -10.37
CA ALA A 279 17.00 15.87 -10.74
C ALA A 279 16.36 15.60 -12.11
N ARG A 280 16.11 16.64 -12.93
CA ARG A 280 15.39 16.51 -14.21
C ARG A 280 16.01 15.49 -15.15
N GLU A 281 17.33 15.53 -15.33
CA GLU A 281 18.03 14.59 -16.23
C GLU A 281 17.92 13.15 -15.72
N LEU A 282 18.04 12.95 -14.40
CA LEU A 282 17.89 11.64 -13.75
C LEU A 282 16.46 11.11 -13.88
N PHE A 283 15.46 11.99 -13.70
CA PHE A 283 14.05 11.65 -13.85
C PHE A 283 13.69 11.28 -15.29
N GLU A 284 14.16 12.05 -16.27
CA GLU A 284 13.96 11.73 -17.70
C GLU A 284 14.68 10.43 -18.10
N TRP A 285 15.87 10.17 -17.55
CA TRP A 285 16.54 8.88 -17.75
C TRP A 285 15.74 7.72 -17.16
N LEU A 286 15.27 7.84 -15.91
CA LEU A 286 14.43 6.79 -15.29
C LEU A 286 13.19 6.51 -16.15
N ARG A 287 12.55 7.52 -16.74
CA ARG A 287 11.40 7.36 -17.64
C ARG A 287 11.69 6.55 -18.91
N GLN A 288 12.95 6.46 -19.33
CA GLN A 288 13.36 5.71 -20.51
C GLN A 288 13.62 4.23 -20.22
N LEU A 289 13.73 3.84 -18.95
CA LEU A 289 13.99 2.47 -18.56
C LEU A 289 12.76 1.59 -18.76
N SER A 290 12.95 0.43 -19.38
CA SER A 290 11.87 -0.49 -19.78
C SER A 290 11.07 -1.08 -18.62
N PHE A 291 11.60 -1.00 -17.40
CA PHE A 291 10.98 -1.51 -16.17
C PHE A 291 10.41 -0.42 -15.25
N ILE A 292 10.41 0.84 -15.70
CA ILE A 292 9.78 1.96 -15.01
C ILE A 292 8.42 2.25 -15.65
N ASP A 293 7.37 2.20 -14.82
CA ASP A 293 6.02 2.56 -15.22
C ASP A 293 5.72 4.03 -14.88
N GLN A 294 4.79 4.62 -15.63
CA GLN A 294 4.33 5.99 -15.43
C GLN A 294 2.96 5.98 -14.72
N HIS A 295 2.75 6.95 -13.84
CA HIS A 295 1.51 7.22 -13.11
C HIS A 295 1.14 8.70 -13.25
N LYS A 296 -0.13 9.06 -13.04
CA LYS A 296 -0.59 10.46 -13.04
C LYS A 296 0.19 11.38 -12.08
N GLU A 297 0.83 10.81 -11.05
CA GLU A 297 1.54 11.55 -10.01
C GLU A 297 3.08 11.39 -10.04
N GLY A 298 3.63 10.61 -10.96
CA GLY A 298 5.08 10.35 -11.03
C GLY A 298 5.43 9.03 -11.71
N ILE A 299 6.59 8.47 -11.38
CA ILE A 299 7.07 7.20 -11.94
C ILE A 299 7.42 6.20 -10.85
N TYR A 300 7.42 4.92 -11.19
CA TYR A 300 7.76 3.88 -10.22
C TYR A 300 8.33 2.63 -10.91
N PRO A 301 9.31 1.93 -10.29
CA PRO A 301 9.78 0.65 -10.81
C PRO A 301 8.74 -0.45 -10.62
N HIS A 302 8.75 -1.41 -11.54
CA HIS A 302 8.01 -2.66 -11.38
C HIS A 302 8.41 -3.36 -10.06
N ASP A 303 7.43 -3.88 -9.31
CA ASP A 303 7.62 -4.37 -7.92
C ASP A 303 8.77 -5.37 -7.75
N ILE A 304 8.94 -6.29 -8.71
CA ILE A 304 10.03 -7.29 -8.66
C ILE A 304 11.41 -6.60 -8.69
N ILE A 305 11.57 -5.58 -9.52
CA ILE A 305 12.83 -4.83 -9.64
C ILE A 305 13.06 -4.00 -8.38
N ARG A 306 12.00 -3.36 -7.88
CA ARG A 306 12.01 -2.60 -6.62
C ARG A 306 12.51 -3.45 -5.44
N GLU A 307 11.98 -4.66 -5.27
CA GLU A 307 12.37 -5.54 -4.18
C GLU A 307 13.81 -6.04 -4.33
N ALA A 308 14.21 -6.40 -5.55
CA ALA A 308 15.57 -6.87 -5.83
C ALA A 308 16.62 -5.77 -5.60
N LEU A 309 16.39 -4.54 -6.11
CA LEU A 309 17.26 -3.39 -5.88
C LEU A 309 17.43 -3.06 -4.39
N ILE A 310 16.34 -3.09 -3.61
CA ILE A 310 16.43 -2.81 -2.17
C ILE A 310 17.15 -3.93 -1.42
N ARG A 311 16.95 -5.19 -1.80
CA ARG A 311 17.66 -6.32 -1.20
C ARG A 311 19.17 -6.23 -1.50
N ASP A 312 19.52 -5.98 -2.75
CA ASP A 312 20.91 -5.80 -3.20
C ASP A 312 21.58 -4.63 -2.46
N LEU A 313 20.93 -3.45 -2.44
CA LEU A 313 21.47 -2.27 -1.76
C LEU A 313 21.70 -2.51 -0.25
N LYS A 314 20.77 -3.18 0.44
CA LYS A 314 20.92 -3.54 1.85
C LYS A 314 22.09 -4.50 2.09
N TRP A 315 22.35 -5.41 1.15
CA TRP A 315 23.44 -6.36 1.25
C TRP A 315 24.80 -5.73 0.92
N ARG A 316 24.91 -4.97 -0.18
CA ARG A 316 26.16 -4.34 -0.63
C ARG A 316 26.58 -3.15 0.21
N HIS A 317 25.63 -2.29 0.60
CA HIS A 317 25.95 -1.00 1.20
C HIS A 317 24.90 -0.58 2.25
N PRO A 318 24.77 -1.34 3.36
CA PRO A 318 23.72 -1.12 4.37
C PRO A 318 23.71 0.30 4.94
N ASP A 319 24.87 0.92 5.19
CA ASP A 319 24.93 2.28 5.74
C ASP A 319 24.35 3.32 4.78
N TYR A 320 24.54 3.13 3.47
CA TYR A 320 24.01 4.04 2.45
C TYR A 320 22.52 3.82 2.23
N TYR A 321 22.05 2.57 2.32
CA TYR A 321 20.62 2.30 2.40
C TYR A 321 19.96 3.11 3.52
N TYR A 322 20.55 3.10 4.72
CA TYR A 322 20.01 3.83 5.87
C TYR A 322 20.11 5.34 5.71
N GLU A 323 21.17 5.86 5.09
CA GLU A 323 21.28 7.27 4.72
C GLU A 323 20.15 7.70 3.78
N LEU A 324 19.90 6.95 2.69
CA LEU A 324 18.81 7.23 1.76
C LEU A 324 17.44 7.11 2.44
N TYR A 325 17.26 6.10 3.29
CA TYR A 325 16.06 5.91 4.09
C TYR A 325 15.78 7.14 4.97
N ASP A 326 16.79 7.63 5.69
CA ASP A 326 16.62 8.75 6.61
C ASP A 326 16.35 10.06 5.87
N LYS A 327 17.09 10.36 4.79
CA LYS A 327 16.81 11.53 3.94
C LYS A 327 15.39 11.52 3.38
N THR A 328 14.94 10.36 2.92
CA THR A 328 13.57 10.18 2.40
C THR A 328 12.52 10.38 3.49
N ARG A 329 12.77 9.85 4.69
CA ARG A 329 11.92 10.02 5.87
C ARG A 329 11.80 11.50 6.24
N LEU A 330 12.93 12.20 6.35
CA LEU A 330 12.98 13.63 6.68
C LEU A 330 12.25 14.48 5.63
N TYR A 331 12.40 14.16 4.34
CA TYR A 331 11.64 14.82 3.27
C TYR A 331 10.13 14.71 3.49
N TYR A 332 9.59 13.52 3.78
CA TYR A 332 8.16 13.37 4.01
C TYR A 332 7.70 14.05 5.31
N ILE A 333 8.50 13.99 6.37
CA ILE A 333 8.20 14.67 7.64
C ILE A 333 8.12 16.19 7.46
N ASP A 334 9.05 16.80 6.73
CA ASP A 334 9.02 18.23 6.41
C ASP A 334 7.70 18.61 5.70
N LYS A 335 7.28 17.79 4.74
CA LYS A 335 6.04 18.02 3.97
C LYS A 335 4.75 17.73 4.74
N LEU A 336 4.81 17.16 5.94
CA LEU A 336 3.63 17.04 6.82
C LEU A 336 3.23 18.39 7.44
N ASN A 337 4.14 19.37 7.52
CA ASN A 337 3.88 20.65 8.20
C ASN A 337 3.08 21.69 7.37
N GLY A 338 2.34 21.25 6.34
CA GLY A 338 1.51 22.12 5.49
C GLY A 338 0.04 22.18 5.90
N PRO A 339 -0.70 23.27 5.59
CA PRO A 339 -2.11 23.41 5.96
C PRO A 339 -3.10 22.52 5.16
N ASP A 340 -2.64 21.87 4.09
CA ASP A 340 -3.46 21.04 3.21
C ASP A 340 -3.57 19.60 3.73
N ILE A 341 -4.73 19.25 4.28
CA ILE A 341 -5.04 17.94 4.87
C ILE A 341 -4.92 16.80 3.84
N ALA A 342 -5.31 17.02 2.58
CA ALA A 342 -5.23 15.99 1.55
C ALA A 342 -3.76 15.68 1.21
N ARG A 343 -2.95 16.73 1.11
CA ARG A 343 -1.49 16.60 0.93
C ARG A 343 -0.82 15.95 2.14
N GLN A 344 -1.19 16.32 3.36
CA GLN A 344 -0.68 15.70 4.58
C GLN A 344 -0.95 14.19 4.61
N ARG A 345 -2.18 13.76 4.30
CA ARG A 345 -2.55 12.35 4.25
C ARG A 345 -1.70 11.57 3.25
N LYS A 346 -1.44 12.16 2.07
CA LYS A 346 -0.58 11.57 1.04
C LYS A 346 0.88 11.44 1.50
N MET A 347 1.42 12.47 2.15
CA MET A 347 2.79 12.43 2.70
C MET A 347 2.89 11.41 3.83
N LEU A 348 1.88 11.31 4.69
CA LEU A 348 1.81 10.31 5.75
C LEU A 348 1.79 8.89 5.19
N SER A 349 0.95 8.64 4.17
CA SER A 349 0.93 7.34 3.47
C SER A 349 2.30 7.00 2.87
N SER A 350 2.96 7.98 2.25
CA SER A 350 4.31 7.83 1.66
C SER A 350 5.38 7.54 2.72
N LEU A 351 5.27 8.17 3.89
CA LEU A 351 6.15 7.92 5.04
C LEU A 351 5.94 6.50 5.60
N VAL A 352 4.68 6.11 5.81
CA VAL A 352 4.32 4.78 6.33
C VAL A 352 4.76 3.67 5.34
N TYR A 353 4.68 3.92 4.03
CA TYR A 353 5.17 3.01 2.98
C TYR A 353 6.66 2.65 3.09
N LEU A 354 7.49 3.49 3.71
CA LEU A 354 8.91 3.17 3.96
C LEU A 354 9.07 1.94 4.86
N HIS A 355 8.07 1.62 5.68
CA HIS A 355 8.08 0.47 6.59
C HIS A 355 7.60 -0.83 5.93
N ARG A 356 7.17 -0.82 4.66
CA ARG A 356 6.48 -1.95 3.99
C ARG A 356 7.23 -3.29 3.99
N LEU A 357 8.57 -3.22 3.99
CA LEU A 357 9.43 -4.42 3.97
C LEU A 357 9.87 -4.83 5.37
N HIS A 358 9.54 -4.07 6.42
CA HIS A 358 9.94 -4.38 7.78
C HIS A 358 9.19 -5.63 8.29
N PRO A 359 9.87 -6.66 8.84
CA PRO A 359 9.23 -7.91 9.25
C PRO A 359 8.08 -7.76 10.26
N MET A 360 8.15 -6.73 11.11
CA MET A 360 7.11 -6.45 12.12
C MET A 360 5.90 -5.70 11.56
N VAL A 361 6.00 -5.14 10.34
CA VAL A 361 4.93 -4.32 9.73
C VAL A 361 4.30 -5.05 8.55
N LYS A 362 5.11 -5.70 7.71
CA LYS A 362 4.67 -6.43 6.52
C LYS A 362 3.49 -7.40 6.75
N PRO A 363 3.39 -8.15 7.86
CA PRO A 363 2.25 -9.05 8.10
C PRO A 363 0.95 -8.35 8.48
N PHE A 364 1.00 -7.08 8.92
CA PHE A 364 -0.11 -6.35 9.52
C PHE A 364 -0.63 -5.21 8.64
N PHE A 365 0.09 -4.89 7.57
CA PHE A 365 -0.32 -3.91 6.57
C PHE A 365 -0.47 -4.56 5.22
N ASP A 366 -1.67 -4.45 4.66
CA ASP A 366 -1.87 -4.58 3.24
C ASP A 366 -1.59 -3.23 2.58
N TRP A 367 -0.56 -3.20 1.72
CA TRP A 367 -0.11 -2.02 0.97
C TRP A 367 -0.76 -1.91 -0.40
N GLN A 368 -1.68 -2.82 -0.74
CA GLN A 368 -2.64 -2.53 -1.79
C GLN A 368 -3.42 -1.28 -1.36
N GLU A 369 -3.53 -0.30 -2.26
CA GLU A 369 -4.35 0.87 -1.98
C GLU A 369 -5.75 0.37 -1.65
N SER A 370 -6.20 0.60 -0.41
CA SER A 370 -7.61 0.63 -0.05
C SER A 370 -8.25 1.88 -0.63
N GLY A 371 -8.00 2.07 -1.91
CA GLY A 371 -8.76 3.00 -2.67
C GLY A 371 -10.19 2.50 -2.65
N GLY A 372 -11.09 3.43 -2.39
CA GLY A 372 -12.51 3.20 -2.45
C GLY A 372 -13.20 3.74 -1.25
N HIS A 373 -12.52 3.63 -0.13
CA HIS A 373 -13.08 4.11 1.09
C HIS A 373 -12.57 5.52 1.37
N TRP A 374 -13.42 6.51 1.06
CA TRP A 374 -13.23 7.84 1.62
C TRP A 374 -13.77 7.87 3.05
N ILE A 375 -13.21 8.77 3.84
CA ILE A 375 -13.49 8.90 5.26
C ILE A 375 -14.42 10.10 5.43
N ASP A 376 -15.63 9.84 5.91
CA ASP A 376 -16.58 10.88 6.30
C ASP A 376 -16.80 10.87 7.82
N ALA A 377 -17.34 11.97 8.35
CA ALA A 377 -18.01 11.92 9.64
C ALA A 377 -19.31 11.09 9.52
N ALA A 378 -19.61 10.29 10.53
CA ALA A 378 -20.88 9.57 10.58
C ALA A 378 -22.06 10.55 10.65
N VAL A 379 -23.11 10.26 9.90
CA VAL A 379 -24.42 10.92 9.99
C VAL A 379 -25.42 9.99 10.68
N GLN A 380 -26.59 10.53 11.05
CA GLN A 380 -27.60 9.77 11.80
C GLN A 380 -28.12 8.56 11.02
N GLU A 381 -28.15 8.66 9.70
CA GLU A 381 -28.55 7.60 8.77
C GLU A 381 -27.59 6.41 8.81
N ASP A 382 -26.33 6.60 9.23
CA ASP A 382 -25.35 5.52 9.32
C ASP A 382 -25.56 4.64 10.56
N TRP A 383 -26.18 5.18 11.62
CA TRP A 383 -26.21 4.54 12.93
C TRP A 383 -26.74 3.10 12.91
N PRO A 384 -27.85 2.77 12.20
CA PRO A 384 -28.33 1.39 12.14
C PRO A 384 -27.28 0.43 11.58
N ALA A 385 -26.53 0.83 10.54
CA ALA A 385 -25.50 0.01 9.93
C ALA A 385 -24.29 -0.17 10.86
N LEU A 386 -23.86 0.89 11.56
CA LEU A 386 -22.74 0.80 12.51
C LEU A 386 -23.08 -0.09 13.71
N ILE A 387 -24.30 0.03 14.22
CA ILE A 387 -24.82 -0.80 15.32
C ILE A 387 -24.93 -2.26 14.89
N ASP A 388 -25.39 -2.54 13.66
CA ASP A 388 -25.45 -3.90 13.12
C ASP A 388 -24.06 -4.54 13.00
N MET A 389 -23.06 -3.78 12.52
CA MET A 389 -21.67 -4.26 12.48
C MET A 389 -21.14 -4.63 13.87
N ALA A 390 -21.35 -3.77 14.87
CA ALA A 390 -20.94 -4.07 16.25
C ALA A 390 -21.71 -5.26 16.83
N LYS A 391 -23.01 -5.37 16.57
CA LYS A 391 -23.83 -6.51 17.00
C LYS A 391 -23.35 -7.82 16.40
N ARG A 392 -23.05 -7.83 15.09
CA ARG A 392 -22.56 -9.01 14.36
C ARG A 392 -21.22 -9.50 14.90
N HIS A 393 -20.31 -8.57 15.21
CA HIS A 393 -18.94 -8.93 15.58
C HIS A 393 -18.71 -9.04 17.09
N GLU A 394 -19.33 -8.19 17.90
CA GLU A 394 -19.06 -8.09 19.33
C GLU A 394 -20.28 -8.45 20.21
N GLY A 395 -21.47 -8.57 19.62
CA GLY A 395 -22.70 -8.98 20.30
C GLY A 395 -23.60 -7.83 20.74
N GLU A 396 -24.75 -8.18 21.33
CA GLU A 396 -25.83 -7.25 21.67
C GLU A 396 -25.42 -6.17 22.68
N GLU A 397 -24.65 -6.55 23.71
CA GLU A 397 -24.16 -5.62 24.73
C GLU A 397 -23.30 -4.52 24.11
N SER A 398 -22.34 -4.89 23.25
CA SER A 398 -21.48 -3.91 22.59
C SER A 398 -22.26 -2.99 21.64
N ALA A 399 -23.28 -3.53 20.96
CA ALA A 399 -24.15 -2.75 20.09
C ALA A 399 -24.96 -1.69 20.85
N GLN A 400 -25.42 -2.01 22.06
CA GLN A 400 -26.12 -1.05 22.94
C GLN A 400 -25.18 0.06 23.42
N THR A 401 -23.96 -0.29 23.82
CA THR A 401 -22.92 0.68 24.21
C THR A 401 -22.55 1.59 23.04
N LEU A 402 -22.39 1.04 21.83
CA LEU A 402 -22.16 1.85 20.63
C LEU A 402 -23.34 2.80 20.36
N ALA A 403 -24.58 2.33 20.48
CA ALA A 403 -25.78 3.16 20.27
C ALA A 403 -25.88 4.33 21.27
N PHE A 404 -25.40 4.13 22.50
CA PHE A 404 -25.23 5.20 23.48
C PHE A 404 -24.21 6.23 22.99
N TRP A 405 -23.01 5.77 22.61
CA TRP A 405 -21.94 6.68 22.20
C TRP A 405 -22.23 7.44 20.91
N LEU A 406 -22.88 6.84 19.92
CA LEU A 406 -23.25 7.54 18.67
C LEU A 406 -24.13 8.79 18.91
N LYS A 407 -24.83 8.86 20.04
CA LYS A 407 -25.65 10.00 20.46
C LYS A 407 -24.93 10.96 21.41
N HIS A 408 -23.79 10.55 21.95
CA HIS A 408 -23.09 11.29 22.99
C HIS A 408 -22.21 12.39 22.37
N PRO A 409 -22.28 13.65 22.84
CA PRO A 409 -21.58 14.78 22.22
C PRO A 409 -20.04 14.66 22.26
N ALA A 410 -19.50 13.92 23.23
CA ALA A 410 -18.07 13.66 23.34
C ALA A 410 -17.54 12.61 22.33
N ALA A 411 -18.41 11.91 21.59
CA ALA A 411 -18.00 10.88 20.64
C ALA A 411 -18.08 11.37 19.20
N GLN A 412 -17.14 10.89 18.38
CA GLN A 412 -17.05 11.14 16.95
C GLN A 412 -16.83 9.81 16.24
N ALA A 413 -17.71 9.50 15.29
CA ALA A 413 -17.54 8.35 14.41
C ALA A 413 -17.02 8.80 13.05
N TRP A 414 -15.97 8.12 12.58
CA TRP A 414 -15.48 8.22 11.21
C TRP A 414 -15.93 6.98 10.45
N VAL A 415 -16.45 7.17 9.25
CA VAL A 415 -17.01 6.11 8.42
C VAL A 415 -16.22 6.02 7.13
N TRP A 416 -15.69 4.83 6.87
CA TRP A 416 -15.15 4.45 5.59
C TRP A 416 -16.31 3.95 4.75
N ARG A 417 -16.64 4.69 3.70
CA ARG A 417 -17.80 4.39 2.87
C ARG A 417 -17.43 3.52 1.70
N ASP A 418 -18.31 2.59 1.34
CA ASP A 418 -18.25 1.95 0.04
C ASP A 418 -18.82 2.87 -1.07
N ALA A 419 -18.98 2.31 -2.27
CA ALA A 419 -19.23 3.05 -3.50
C ALA A 419 -20.63 3.57 -3.58
N ASP A 420 -21.51 2.83 -2.95
CA ASP A 420 -22.91 3.12 -2.77
C ASP A 420 -23.10 4.07 -1.57
N LYS A 421 -21.99 4.66 -1.10
CA LYS A 421 -21.89 5.56 0.05
C LYS A 421 -22.33 4.89 1.36
N GLN A 422 -22.39 3.56 1.39
CA GLN A 422 -22.79 2.82 2.58
C GLN A 422 -21.61 2.64 3.52
N PRO A 423 -21.82 2.58 4.83
CA PRO A 423 -20.75 2.26 5.77
C PRO A 423 -20.14 0.88 5.46
N ALA A 424 -18.84 0.84 5.14
CA ALA A 424 -18.05 -0.39 4.97
C ALA A 424 -17.16 -0.67 6.20
N ALA A 425 -16.72 0.40 6.87
CA ALA A 425 -16.07 0.31 8.15
C ALA A 425 -16.27 1.60 8.95
N PHE A 426 -16.02 1.56 10.25
CA PHE A 426 -16.03 2.77 11.06
C PHE A 426 -15.02 2.71 12.20
N VAL A 427 -14.64 3.90 12.67
CA VAL A 427 -13.91 4.12 13.91
C VAL A 427 -14.75 5.02 14.78
N LEU A 428 -15.02 4.61 16.03
CA LEU A 428 -15.62 5.48 17.04
C LEU A 428 -14.51 5.93 18.00
N LYS A 429 -14.27 7.24 18.01
CA LYS A 429 -13.37 7.92 18.92
C LYS A 429 -14.16 8.72 19.95
N ILE A 430 -13.79 8.62 21.21
CA ILE A 430 -14.37 9.39 22.32
C ILE A 430 -13.32 10.40 22.80
N ASN A 431 -13.69 11.68 22.83
CA ASN A 431 -12.92 12.74 23.48
C ASN A 431 -13.28 12.73 24.96
N ALA A 432 -12.56 11.94 25.75
CA ALA A 432 -12.91 11.69 27.14
C ALA A 432 -12.81 12.94 28.03
N ASP A 433 -12.02 13.94 27.60
CA ASP A 433 -11.94 15.26 28.23
C ASP A 433 -13.22 16.11 28.07
N GLN A 434 -14.13 15.73 27.16
CA GLN A 434 -15.41 16.42 26.91
C GLN A 434 -16.61 15.75 27.60
N ILE A 435 -16.36 14.77 28.47
CA ILE A 435 -17.41 14.10 29.24
C ILE A 435 -17.64 14.88 30.55
N GLU A 436 -18.77 15.57 30.65
CA GLU A 436 -19.12 16.40 31.80
C GLU A 436 -19.73 15.60 32.97
N ASP A 437 -20.52 14.56 32.68
CA ASP A 437 -21.29 13.80 33.68
C ASP A 437 -20.89 12.32 33.68
N ARG A 438 -19.89 11.97 34.50
CA ARG A 438 -19.37 10.60 34.59
C ARG A 438 -20.33 9.62 35.26
N GLU A 439 -21.20 10.08 36.16
CA GLU A 439 -22.12 9.21 36.90
C GLU A 439 -23.20 8.58 36.00
N LYS A 440 -23.40 9.14 34.80
CA LYS A 440 -24.33 8.64 33.78
C LYS A 440 -23.67 7.86 32.65
N LEU A 441 -22.38 7.52 32.77
CA LEU A 441 -21.68 6.73 31.76
C LEU A 441 -22.24 5.30 31.71
N ALA A 442 -22.81 4.92 30.56
CA ALA A 442 -23.30 3.57 30.30
C ALA A 442 -22.21 2.62 29.75
N ASP A 443 -20.93 2.96 29.88
CA ASP A 443 -19.79 2.18 29.41
C ASP A 443 -18.71 2.05 30.50
N PRO A 444 -18.68 0.96 31.28
CA PRO A 444 -17.72 0.77 32.36
C PRO A 444 -16.27 0.63 31.84
N VAL A 445 -16.07 0.24 30.58
CA VAL A 445 -14.73 0.09 29.99
C VAL A 445 -14.09 1.46 29.81
N VAL A 446 -14.87 2.42 29.30
CA VAL A 446 -14.41 3.81 29.12
C VAL A 446 -14.19 4.48 30.48
N ASP A 447 -15.08 4.28 31.45
CA ASP A 447 -14.92 4.85 32.80
C ASP A 447 -13.64 4.36 33.49
N GLN A 448 -13.35 3.05 33.44
CA GLN A 448 -12.11 2.48 33.98
C GLN A 448 -10.85 3.04 33.30
N ALA A 449 -10.86 3.17 31.97
CA ALA A 449 -9.74 3.75 31.23
C ALA A 449 -9.51 5.23 31.58
N MET A 450 -10.60 5.98 31.78
CA MET A 450 -10.55 7.38 32.20
C MET A 450 -10.06 7.54 33.63
N GLU A 451 -10.52 6.69 34.56
CA GLU A 451 -10.04 6.66 35.93
C GLU A 451 -8.54 6.34 35.99
N TYR A 452 -8.10 5.37 35.19
CA TYR A 452 -6.68 5.05 35.05
C TYR A 452 -5.86 6.27 34.59
N CYS A 453 -6.28 6.94 33.53
CA CYS A 453 -5.57 8.12 33.01
C CYS A 453 -5.51 9.27 34.01
N ILE A 454 -6.58 9.50 34.79
CA ILE A 454 -6.58 10.52 35.84
C ILE A 454 -5.63 10.14 36.97
N ARG A 455 -5.79 8.92 37.52
CA ARG A 455 -5.08 8.52 38.74
C ARG A 455 -3.61 8.21 38.50
N GLN A 456 -3.30 7.51 37.41
CA GLN A 456 -1.96 6.99 37.14
C GLN A 456 -1.14 7.90 36.22
N LEU A 457 -1.79 8.59 35.27
CA LEU A 457 -1.11 9.44 34.27
C LEU A 457 -1.24 10.94 34.55
N GLY A 458 -2.02 11.32 35.57
CA GLY A 458 -2.14 12.71 36.01
C GLY A 458 -2.66 13.65 34.94
N LEU A 459 -3.67 13.21 34.16
CA LEU A 459 -4.29 14.03 33.12
C LEU A 459 -4.85 15.34 33.71
N ARG A 460 -4.45 16.48 33.15
CA ARG A 460 -4.82 17.82 33.64
C ARG A 460 -6.02 18.38 32.86
N GLY A 461 -6.72 19.34 33.47
CA GLY A 461 -7.76 20.09 32.76
C GLY A 461 -7.19 20.84 31.55
N GLY A 462 -7.81 20.66 30.38
CA GLY A 462 -7.37 21.23 29.10
C GLY A 462 -6.44 20.33 28.27
N GLU A 463 -6.06 19.16 28.78
CA GLU A 463 -5.34 18.13 28.01
C GLU A 463 -6.33 17.18 27.30
N HIS A 464 -6.12 16.89 26.00
CA HIS A 464 -7.04 16.03 25.26
C HIS A 464 -6.73 14.54 25.47
N LEU A 465 -7.77 13.75 25.78
CA LEU A 465 -7.71 12.30 25.91
C LEU A 465 -8.61 11.64 24.86
N ALA A 466 -8.01 10.94 23.91
CA ALA A 466 -8.74 10.25 22.86
C ALA A 466 -8.80 8.74 23.10
N LEU A 467 -10.01 8.19 23.17
CA LEU A 467 -10.25 6.75 23.29
C LEU A 467 -10.87 6.22 21.99
N PHE A 468 -10.12 5.45 21.23
CA PHE A 468 -10.62 4.72 20.06
C PHE A 468 -11.27 3.41 20.55
N ARG A 469 -12.55 3.51 20.89
CA ARG A 469 -13.32 2.44 21.53
C ARG A 469 -13.77 1.36 20.55
N TYR A 470 -14.03 1.74 19.29
CA TYR A 470 -14.39 0.84 18.20
C TYR A 470 -13.60 1.15 16.96
N TRP A 471 -13.20 0.09 16.24
CA TRP A 471 -12.69 0.15 14.88
C TRP A 471 -13.03 -1.17 14.19
N ILE A 472 -14.06 -1.13 13.34
CA ILE A 472 -14.72 -2.32 12.80
C ILE A 472 -14.82 -2.19 11.29
N VAL A 473 -14.33 -3.21 10.59
CA VAL A 473 -14.69 -3.48 9.19
C VAL A 473 -15.87 -4.44 9.15
N LYS A 474 -16.86 -4.14 8.29
CA LYS A 474 -18.11 -4.90 8.16
C LYS A 474 -17.88 -6.40 8.00
N ASP A 475 -16.96 -6.81 7.14
CA ASP A 475 -16.78 -8.23 6.79
C ASP A 475 -15.62 -8.89 7.54
N THR A 476 -14.50 -8.19 7.69
CA THR A 476 -13.27 -8.77 8.27
C THR A 476 -13.07 -8.44 9.74
N TYR A 477 -13.95 -7.62 10.34
CA TYR A 477 -13.76 -7.10 11.69
C TYR A 477 -12.36 -6.46 11.82
N GLN A 478 -11.59 -6.86 12.82
CA GLN A 478 -10.21 -6.43 13.04
C GLN A 478 -9.20 -7.30 12.30
N ALA A 479 -9.55 -8.28 11.47
CA ALA A 479 -8.53 -9.01 10.72
C ALA A 479 -7.79 -8.10 9.71
N VAL A 480 -6.50 -8.39 9.47
CA VAL A 480 -5.65 -7.64 8.52
C VAL A 480 -6.31 -7.62 7.13
N SER A 481 -6.50 -6.42 6.59
CA SER A 481 -7.12 -6.15 5.30
C SER A 481 -6.69 -4.75 4.81
N ALA A 482 -6.88 -4.46 3.53
CA ALA A 482 -6.62 -3.13 2.98
C ALA A 482 -7.41 -2.03 3.72
N LEU A 483 -8.67 -2.28 4.06
CA LEU A 483 -9.49 -1.31 4.78
C LEU A 483 -9.00 -1.10 6.22
N GLN A 484 -8.49 -2.16 6.87
CA GLN A 484 -7.83 -2.00 8.16
C GLN A 484 -6.53 -1.19 8.09
N SER A 485 -5.70 -1.38 7.05
CA SER A 485 -4.54 -0.51 6.80
C SER A 485 -4.95 0.97 6.69
N SER A 486 -6.09 1.26 6.04
CA SER A 486 -6.63 2.62 5.90
C SER A 486 -7.09 3.20 7.23
N ILE A 487 -7.75 2.39 8.07
CA ILE A 487 -8.11 2.75 9.44
C ILE A 487 -6.88 3.15 10.25
N PHE A 488 -5.80 2.37 10.18
CA PHE A 488 -4.56 2.73 10.86
C PHE A 488 -3.99 4.06 10.37
N LEU A 489 -4.01 4.33 9.07
CA LEU A 489 -3.59 5.63 8.54
C LEU A 489 -4.47 6.77 9.06
N GLY A 490 -5.79 6.59 9.15
CA GLY A 490 -6.70 7.57 9.72
C GLY A 490 -6.45 7.85 11.20
N ILE A 491 -6.22 6.81 12.00
CA ILE A 491 -5.87 6.93 13.42
C ILE A 491 -4.51 7.62 13.58
N VAL A 492 -3.49 7.23 12.80
CA VAL A 492 -2.17 7.87 12.85
C VAL A 492 -2.26 9.34 12.45
N GLN A 493 -3.08 9.69 11.45
CA GLN A 493 -3.31 11.09 11.08
C GLN A 493 -3.89 11.90 12.25
N TYR A 494 -4.75 11.29 13.07
CA TYR A 494 -5.30 11.96 14.25
C TYR A 494 -4.25 12.28 15.32
N TYR A 495 -3.15 11.54 15.41
CA TYR A 495 -2.10 11.81 16.39
C TYR A 495 -1.42 13.17 16.19
N PHE A 496 -1.54 13.76 15.00
CA PHE A 496 -1.07 15.12 14.71
C PHE A 496 -2.01 16.22 15.23
N THR A 497 -3.10 15.87 15.92
CA THR A 497 -4.03 16.84 16.51
C THR A 497 -3.33 17.64 17.63
N PRO A 498 -3.29 18.99 17.56
CA PRO A 498 -2.69 19.81 18.60
C PRO A 498 -3.33 19.56 19.98
N GLY A 499 -2.51 19.49 21.02
CA GLY A 499 -2.97 19.33 22.41
C GLY A 499 -3.41 17.90 22.79
N LEU A 500 -3.27 16.92 21.89
CA LEU A 500 -3.43 15.51 22.23
C LEU A 500 -2.39 15.10 23.29
N ALA A 501 -2.86 14.74 24.49
CA ALA A 501 -2.00 14.31 25.58
C ALA A 501 -1.89 12.79 25.64
N ILE A 502 -3.01 12.09 25.52
CA ILE A 502 -3.07 10.62 25.61
C ILE A 502 -4.01 10.10 24.53
N SER A 503 -3.59 9.03 23.85
CA SER A 503 -4.47 8.23 23.00
C SER A 503 -4.48 6.78 23.43
N MET A 504 -5.65 6.15 23.42
CA MET A 504 -5.82 4.72 23.68
C MET A 504 -6.62 4.05 22.57
N LEU A 505 -6.22 2.84 22.17
CA LEU A 505 -6.85 2.04 21.13
C LEU A 505 -7.28 0.68 21.71
N ALA A 506 -8.58 0.42 21.75
CA ALA A 506 -9.14 -0.84 22.22
C ALA A 506 -9.12 -1.88 21.11
N CYS A 507 -8.50 -3.03 21.34
CA CYS A 507 -8.30 -4.07 20.32
C CYS A 507 -8.81 -5.41 20.82
N ALA A 508 -9.56 -6.13 19.99
CA ALA A 508 -9.85 -7.53 20.23
C ALA A 508 -8.60 -8.38 20.00
N ASN A 509 -8.49 -9.46 20.76
CA ASN A 509 -7.33 -10.36 20.75
C ASN A 509 -6.02 -9.57 20.92
N PRO A 510 -5.82 -8.84 22.03
CA PRO A 510 -4.69 -7.91 22.18
C PRO A 510 -3.33 -8.58 21.94
N ALA A 511 -3.17 -9.87 22.26
CA ALA A 511 -1.95 -10.63 22.00
C ALA A 511 -1.56 -10.71 20.51
N PHE A 512 -2.54 -10.75 19.59
CA PHE A 512 -2.28 -10.77 18.14
C PHE A 512 -1.57 -9.48 17.68
N TRP A 513 -1.96 -8.35 18.28
CA TRP A 513 -1.48 -7.03 17.88
C TRP A 513 -0.22 -6.55 18.60
N LEU A 514 0.20 -7.25 19.65
CA LEU A 514 1.26 -6.83 20.55
C LEU A 514 2.55 -6.45 19.82
N GLN A 515 2.95 -7.26 18.84
CA GLN A 515 4.17 -7.01 18.07
C GLN A 515 4.10 -5.71 17.24
N MET A 516 2.99 -5.50 16.54
CA MET A 516 2.79 -4.33 15.69
C MET A 516 2.64 -3.06 16.51
N PHE A 517 1.83 -3.06 17.57
CA PHE A 517 1.62 -1.87 18.38
C PHE A 517 2.84 -1.51 19.23
N ASN A 518 3.59 -2.49 19.74
CA ASN A 518 4.87 -2.21 20.36
C ASN A 518 5.85 -1.58 19.37
N TYR A 519 5.91 -2.08 18.13
CA TYR A 519 6.70 -1.46 17.05
C TYR A 519 6.24 -0.02 16.76
N ALA A 520 4.93 0.23 16.80
CA ALA A 520 4.34 1.55 16.67
C ALA A 520 4.49 2.43 17.93
N GLY A 521 5.08 1.93 19.02
CA GLY A 521 5.29 2.69 20.27
C GLY A 521 4.06 2.79 21.17
N LEU A 522 3.04 1.96 20.97
CA LEU A 522 1.88 1.89 21.84
C LEU A 522 2.10 0.79 22.88
N GLN A 523 1.82 1.10 24.15
CA GLN A 523 1.98 0.20 25.29
C GLN A 523 0.66 -0.52 25.61
N HIS A 524 0.70 -1.84 25.74
CA HIS A 524 -0.44 -2.63 26.23
C HIS A 524 -0.66 -2.41 27.74
N LEU A 525 -1.89 -2.12 28.14
CA LEU A 525 -2.32 -1.95 29.53
C LEU A 525 -3.15 -3.15 29.99
N GLY A 526 -2.48 -4.24 30.36
CA GLY A 526 -3.14 -5.51 30.71
C GLY A 526 -4.07 -5.45 31.93
N GLU A 527 -3.91 -4.46 32.82
CA GLU A 527 -4.83 -4.24 33.96
C GLU A 527 -6.20 -3.68 33.54
N LEU A 528 -6.30 -3.16 32.31
CA LEU A 528 -7.54 -2.66 31.71
C LEU A 528 -8.10 -3.64 30.67
N ASP A 529 -7.57 -4.86 30.59
CA ASP A 529 -8.11 -5.88 29.69
C ASP A 529 -9.54 -6.26 30.13
N PHE A 530 -10.43 -6.36 29.16
CA PHE A 530 -11.85 -6.58 29.40
C PHE A 530 -12.43 -7.62 28.43
N HIS A 531 -13.62 -8.11 28.75
CA HIS A 531 -14.34 -9.05 27.90
C HIS A 531 -15.67 -8.46 27.48
N THR A 532 -16.06 -8.73 26.24
CA THR A 532 -17.43 -8.47 25.75
C THR A 532 -17.92 -9.73 25.06
N GLY A 533 -18.95 -10.36 25.62
CA GLY A 533 -19.30 -11.74 25.29
C GLY A 533 -18.12 -12.70 25.47
N ASN A 534 -17.78 -13.45 24.42
CA ASN A 534 -16.68 -14.42 24.43
C ASN A 534 -15.35 -13.86 23.89
N LYS A 535 -15.26 -12.56 23.62
CA LYS A 535 -14.07 -11.93 23.05
C LYS A 535 -13.30 -11.18 24.12
N ALA A 536 -11.99 -11.38 24.14
CA ALA A 536 -11.06 -10.63 24.97
C ALA A 536 -10.59 -9.36 24.23
N PHE A 537 -10.55 -8.25 24.94
CA PHE A 537 -10.10 -6.96 24.47
C PHE A 537 -9.02 -6.40 25.37
N GLY A 538 -8.14 -5.57 24.82
CA GLY A 538 -7.13 -4.85 25.59
C GLY A 538 -6.86 -3.45 25.03
N TRP A 539 -6.35 -2.58 25.89
CA TRP A 539 -6.04 -1.20 25.55
C TRP A 539 -4.56 -1.02 25.22
N TYR A 540 -4.28 -0.40 24.08
CA TYR A 540 -2.96 0.07 23.68
C TYR A 540 -2.89 1.59 23.81
N MET A 541 -1.95 2.11 24.58
CA MET A 541 -1.88 3.52 24.99
C MET A 541 -0.58 4.18 24.55
N HIS A 542 -0.66 5.48 24.26
CA HIS A 542 0.51 6.34 24.07
C HIS A 542 0.31 7.67 24.83
N ASP A 543 1.36 8.13 25.52
CA ASP A 543 1.41 9.42 26.22
C ASP A 543 2.27 10.41 25.41
N TRP A 544 1.59 11.23 24.61
CA TRP A 544 2.18 12.20 23.68
C TRP A 544 2.88 13.36 24.39
N ARG A 545 2.68 13.52 25.70
CA ARG A 545 3.44 14.49 26.52
C ARG A 545 4.83 13.98 26.83
N LYS A 546 4.99 12.66 26.97
CA LYS A 546 6.29 12.00 27.22
C LYS A 546 7.07 11.78 25.93
N GLN A 547 6.37 11.43 24.87
CA GLN A 547 6.94 11.27 23.53
C GLN A 547 6.08 12.04 22.52
N PRO A 548 6.36 13.33 22.31
CA PRO A 548 5.70 14.12 21.27
C PRO A 548 5.82 13.49 19.89
N VAL A 549 4.92 13.85 18.97
CA VAL A 549 4.84 13.28 17.61
C VAL A 549 6.19 13.31 16.89
N ALA A 550 6.98 14.37 17.04
CA ALA A 550 8.31 14.47 16.44
C ALA A 550 9.26 13.36 16.94
N ASP A 551 9.32 13.14 18.26
CA ASP A 551 10.14 12.10 18.88
C ASP A 551 9.63 10.69 18.58
N TRP A 552 8.30 10.55 18.43
CA TRP A 552 7.66 9.31 18.01
C TRP A 552 8.02 8.95 16.56
N LEU A 553 7.94 9.91 15.63
CA LEU A 553 8.36 9.72 14.23
C LEU A 553 9.86 9.41 14.12
N GLU A 554 10.67 10.01 14.98
CA GLU A 554 12.10 9.71 15.07
C GLU A 554 12.37 8.28 15.55
N MET A 555 11.66 7.84 16.60
CA MET A 555 11.72 6.46 17.09
C MET A 555 11.28 5.46 16.00
N LEU A 556 10.17 5.74 15.30
CA LEU A 556 9.73 4.90 14.19
C LEU A 556 10.78 4.85 13.08
N GLY A 557 11.37 5.98 12.71
CA GLY A 557 12.44 6.05 11.73
C GLY A 557 13.62 5.12 12.07
N LYS A 558 14.09 5.18 13.32
CA LYS A 558 15.17 4.30 13.82
C LYS A 558 14.80 2.82 13.76
N ARG A 559 13.57 2.47 14.13
CA ARG A 559 13.07 1.08 14.05
C ARG A 559 12.88 0.62 12.60
N GLY A 560 12.47 1.51 11.69
CA GLY A 560 12.34 1.23 10.27
C GLY A 560 13.69 0.97 9.59
N ALA A 561 14.72 1.70 10.01
CA ALA A 561 16.11 1.54 9.61
C ALA A 561 16.81 0.32 10.26
N GLY A 562 16.08 -0.73 10.63
CA GLY A 562 16.68 -1.96 11.18
C GLY A 562 17.29 -1.81 12.57
N GLY A 563 17.11 -0.67 13.25
CA GLY A 563 17.39 -0.55 14.67
C GLY A 563 16.57 -1.58 15.44
N ALA A 564 17.20 -2.25 16.41
CA ALA A 564 16.49 -3.21 17.25
C ALA A 564 15.23 -2.55 17.81
N VAL A 565 14.09 -3.23 17.68
CA VAL A 565 13.02 -3.00 18.65
C VAL A 565 13.67 -3.38 19.96
N GLU A 566 14.00 -2.41 20.82
CA GLU A 566 14.41 -2.70 22.19
C GLU A 566 13.27 -3.49 22.81
N GLY A 567 13.38 -4.81 22.69
CA GLY A 567 12.50 -5.78 23.26
C GLY A 567 12.64 -5.60 24.76
N ASN A 568 11.51 -5.32 25.40
CA ASN A 568 11.38 -4.87 26.76
C ASN A 568 11.58 -3.35 26.91
N LEU A 569 10.47 -2.62 26.78
CA LEU A 569 10.02 -1.96 28.01
C LEU A 569 9.88 -3.10 29.05
N ARG A 570 10.97 -3.38 29.77
CA ARG A 570 10.82 -3.74 31.18
C ARG A 570 9.83 -2.68 31.68
N PRO A 571 8.81 -3.01 32.49
CA PRO A 571 8.15 -1.95 33.22
C PRO A 571 9.31 -1.16 33.82
N ALA A 572 9.47 0.10 33.41
CA ALA A 572 10.38 0.96 34.09
C ALA A 572 9.72 1.09 35.46
N ALA A 573 10.03 0.15 36.35
CA ALA A 573 10.32 0.44 37.72
C ALA A 573 11.55 1.37 37.71
N LEU A 574 11.41 2.55 37.10
CA LEU A 574 11.82 3.75 37.77
C LEU A 574 10.79 3.89 38.90
N GLN A 575 11.02 3.14 39.98
CA GLN A 575 10.67 3.66 41.29
C GLN A 575 11.47 4.96 41.39
N VAL A 576 10.86 6.06 40.94
CA VAL A 576 11.30 7.39 41.31
C VAL A 576 11.22 7.38 42.83
N LEU A 577 12.39 7.35 43.47
CA LEU A 577 12.43 7.28 44.91
C LEU A 577 12.15 8.71 45.39
N VAL A 578 10.92 8.95 45.87
CA VAL A 578 10.54 10.23 46.48
C VAL A 578 11.24 10.30 47.83
N LEU A 579 12.38 10.98 47.87
CA LEU A 579 13.13 11.23 49.09
C LEU A 579 12.45 12.36 49.87
N SER A 580 12.29 12.17 51.20
CA SER A 580 12.05 13.32 52.07
C SER A 580 13.26 14.25 52.03
N GLU A 581 13.08 15.52 52.38
CA GLU A 581 14.17 16.52 52.43
C GLU A 581 15.38 16.01 53.23
N SER A 582 15.14 15.38 54.38
CA SER A 582 16.18 14.77 55.22
C SER A 582 16.91 13.59 54.57
N ALA A 583 16.19 12.76 53.80
CA ALA A 583 16.77 11.62 53.10
C ALA A 583 17.58 12.08 51.87
N PHE A 584 17.14 13.15 51.20
CA PHE A 584 17.86 13.78 50.11
C PHE A 584 19.16 14.41 50.59
N GLU A 585 19.14 15.19 51.68
CA GLU A 585 20.34 15.80 52.24
C GLU A 585 21.38 14.76 52.68
N THR A 586 20.92 13.64 53.24
CA THR A 586 21.79 12.51 53.60
C THR A 586 22.44 11.90 52.35
N ALA A 587 21.66 11.66 51.30
CA ALA A 587 22.16 11.10 50.05
C ALA A 587 23.15 12.02 49.33
N VAL A 588 22.96 13.35 49.37
CA VAL A 588 23.91 14.36 48.85
C VAL A 588 25.21 14.31 49.64
N ASN A 589 25.15 14.26 50.97
CA ASN A 589 26.35 14.16 51.80
C ASN A 589 27.14 12.88 51.56
N GLU A 590 26.46 11.75 51.34
CA GLU A 590 27.11 10.48 50.98
C GLU A 590 27.73 10.52 49.58
N ALA A 591 27.06 11.11 48.60
CA ALA A 591 27.59 11.29 47.24
C ALA A 591 28.85 12.18 47.27
N MET A 592 28.84 13.27 48.03
CA MET A 592 29.98 14.18 48.17
C MET A 592 31.16 13.52 48.89
N LYS A 593 30.92 12.65 49.87
CA LYS A 593 32.00 11.89 50.54
C LYS A 593 32.63 10.86 49.61
N ASN A 594 31.83 10.24 48.74
CA ASN A 594 32.25 9.16 47.87
C ASN A 594 32.45 9.58 46.40
N TYR A 595 32.59 10.88 46.10
CA TYR A 595 32.52 11.42 44.74
C TYR A 595 33.58 10.88 43.75
N ARG A 596 34.65 10.25 44.26
CA ARG A 596 35.70 9.62 43.43
C ARG A 596 35.49 8.12 43.22
N GLN A 597 34.54 7.50 43.89
CA GLN A 597 34.27 6.06 43.84
C GLN A 597 32.98 5.82 43.04
N ARG A 598 33.15 5.54 41.74
CA ARG A 598 32.03 5.42 40.78
C ARG A 598 31.00 4.36 41.17
N ASP A 599 31.45 3.26 41.76
CA ASP A 599 30.56 2.15 42.15
C ASP A 599 29.62 2.56 43.28
N LEU A 600 30.12 3.30 44.29
CA LEU A 600 29.29 3.82 45.39
C LEU A 600 28.39 4.99 44.96
N LEU A 601 28.79 5.77 43.95
CA LEU A 601 27.93 6.80 43.37
C LEU A 601 26.77 6.19 42.58
N ALA A 602 27.01 5.10 41.85
CA ALA A 602 25.97 4.40 41.09
C ALA A 602 24.89 3.76 41.98
N GLU A 603 25.25 3.42 43.22
CA GLU A 603 24.32 2.90 44.23
C GLU A 603 23.63 4.00 45.05
N ASN A 604 24.01 5.27 44.89
CA ASN A 604 23.45 6.38 45.65
C ASN A 604 21.97 6.64 45.25
N PRO A 605 21.05 6.82 46.22
CA PRO A 605 19.63 7.06 45.94
C PRO A 605 19.33 8.27 45.04
N LEU A 606 20.23 9.27 44.98
CA LEU A 606 20.08 10.46 44.13
C LEU A 606 19.98 10.12 42.65
N VAL A 607 20.65 9.06 42.18
CA VAL A 607 20.63 8.60 40.78
C VAL A 607 19.23 8.14 40.35
N ARG A 608 18.33 7.90 41.32
CA ARG A 608 16.93 7.49 41.08
C ARG A 608 15.93 8.56 41.52
N SER A 609 16.39 9.78 41.83
CA SER A 609 15.54 10.92 42.18
C SER A 609 15.41 11.90 40.99
N ASN A 610 14.29 12.60 40.87
CA ASN A 610 14.03 13.55 39.76
C ASN A 610 14.81 14.88 39.85
N LEU A 611 15.66 15.07 40.86
CA LEU A 611 16.34 16.34 41.16
C LEU A 611 17.81 16.39 40.70
N VAL A 612 18.38 15.27 40.26
CA VAL A 612 19.80 15.14 39.86
C VAL A 612 19.93 14.54 38.47
#